data_AF-A0A7K2N2B6-F1
#
_entry.id   AF-A0A7K2N2B6-F1
#
_cell.length_a   1.000
_cell.length_b   1.000
_cell.length_c   1.000
_cell.angle_alpha   90.00
_cell.angle_beta   90.00
_cell.angle_gamma   90.00
#
_symmetry.space_group_name_H-M   'P 1'
#
loop_
_entity.id
_entity.type
_entity.pdbx_description
1 polymer ?
#
loop_
_entity_poly.entity_id
_entity_poly.type
_entity_poly.pdbx_seq_one_letter_code
_entity_poly.pdbx_strand_id
1 'polypeptide(L)'
;CPAGAVATEWFLRYLHHVVRPVLWLDAHAGIALEAHQQNTLVLLDADGWPAGGRYRDNQGYYFRESRRTELDARLPGIGAHSDTFVADEVADERFAYYLAVNNVFGLIGAFGAQGLADERLLLAVFRRFLGELASGPAPGGGRLPAHLLDSPVLRCKANLLTRLHGLDELVGPVDTQSVYVTIANPLRA
;
A
#
# COMPACT_ATOMS: atom_id res chain seq x y z
N CYS A 1 -9.17 -0.37 29.66
CA CYS A 1 -9.16 0.73 28.67
C CYS A 1 -10.42 0.66 27.81
N PRO A 2 -10.97 1.79 27.34
CA PRO A 2 -12.08 1.75 26.39
C PRO A 2 -11.65 0.99 25.13
N ALA A 3 -12.52 0.14 24.58
CA ALA A 3 -12.22 -0.67 23.40
C ALA A 3 -11.73 0.17 22.21
N GLY A 4 -12.31 1.37 22.01
CA GLY A 4 -11.88 2.31 20.96
C GLY A 4 -10.45 2.84 21.10
N ALA A 5 -9.96 3.02 22.32
CA ALA A 5 -8.57 3.44 22.54
C ALA A 5 -7.59 2.31 22.17
N VAL A 6 -7.91 1.08 22.57
CA VAL A 6 -7.13 -0.13 22.23
C VAL A 6 -7.12 -0.35 20.72
N ALA A 7 -8.28 -0.24 20.07
CA ALA A 7 -8.42 -0.39 18.63
C ALA A 7 -7.60 0.66 17.85
N THR A 8 -7.67 1.92 18.27
CA THR A 8 -6.89 3.01 17.66
C THR A 8 -5.39 2.81 17.84
N GLU A 9 -4.95 2.38 19.02
CA GLU A 9 -3.54 2.07 19.28
C GLU A 9 -3.05 0.88 18.45
N TRP A 10 -3.87 -0.16 18.31
CA TRP A 10 -3.56 -1.30 17.46
C TRP A 10 -3.37 -0.85 16.01
N PHE A 11 -4.26 0.00 15.50
CA PHE A 11 -4.15 0.58 14.16
C PHE A 11 -2.90 1.46 13.99
N LEU A 12 -2.57 2.31 14.97
CA LEU A 12 -1.34 3.10 14.96
C LEU A 12 -0.09 2.21 14.86
N ARG A 13 -0.02 1.16 15.69
CA ARG A 13 1.07 0.19 15.63
C ARG A 13 1.13 -0.54 14.30
N TYR A 14 -0.02 -0.90 13.72
CA TYR A 14 -0.08 -1.46 12.37
C TYR A 14 0.56 -0.52 11.33
N LEU A 15 0.21 0.78 11.35
CA LEU A 15 0.81 1.76 10.46
C LEU A 15 2.33 1.86 10.66
N HIS A 16 2.80 1.91 11.91
CA HIS A 16 4.22 2.06 12.21
C HIS A 16 5.06 0.81 11.93
N HIS A 17 4.55 -0.38 12.25
CA HIS A 17 5.31 -1.63 12.19
C HIS A 17 5.09 -2.44 10.90
N VAL A 18 4.01 -2.17 10.16
CA VAL A 18 3.68 -2.88 8.92
C VAL A 18 3.73 -1.95 7.71
N VAL A 19 3.05 -0.80 7.76
CA VAL A 19 2.92 0.09 6.58
C VAL A 19 4.19 0.92 6.35
N ARG A 20 4.77 1.51 7.40
CA ARG A 20 5.95 2.37 7.29
C ARG A 20 7.15 1.66 6.65
N PRO A 21 7.52 0.41 6.99
CA PRO A 21 8.63 -0.28 6.33
C PRO A 21 8.40 -0.50 4.83
N VAL A 22 7.15 -0.75 4.41
CA VAL A 22 6.79 -0.93 2.99
C VAL A 22 6.93 0.38 2.22
N LEU A 23 6.45 1.49 2.79
CA LEU A 23 6.67 2.84 2.22
C LEU A 23 8.15 3.21 2.18
N TRP A 24 8.91 2.84 3.22
CA TRP A 24 10.35 3.09 3.28
C TRP A 24 11.10 2.34 2.17
N LEU A 25 10.75 1.08 1.93
CA LEU A 25 11.36 0.25 0.90
C LEU A 25 11.16 0.86 -0.49
N ASP A 26 9.94 1.31 -0.80
CA ASP A 26 9.65 2.02 -2.04
C ASP A 26 10.49 3.31 -2.16
N ALA A 27 10.50 4.13 -1.11
CA ALA A 27 11.20 5.41 -1.11
C ALA A 27 12.72 5.28 -1.31
N HIS A 28 13.34 4.27 -0.68
CA HIS A 28 14.80 4.13 -0.61
C HIS A 28 15.38 3.16 -1.62
N ALA A 29 14.61 2.18 -2.08
CA ALA A 29 15.07 1.17 -3.03
C ALA A 29 14.32 1.20 -4.37
N GLY A 30 13.18 1.91 -4.47
CA GLY A 30 12.34 1.86 -5.66
C GLY A 30 11.60 0.55 -5.83
N ILE A 31 11.35 -0.17 -4.74
CA ILE A 31 10.67 -1.46 -4.75
C ILE A 31 9.29 -1.30 -4.14
N ALA A 32 8.26 -1.32 -4.97
CA ALA A 32 6.86 -1.24 -4.56
C ALA A 32 6.27 -2.64 -4.44
N LEU A 33 5.83 -3.02 -3.24
CA LEU A 33 5.24 -4.33 -2.98
C LEU A 33 3.74 -4.33 -3.27
N GLU A 34 3.20 -5.42 -3.82
CA GLU A 34 1.77 -5.69 -3.85
C GLU A 34 1.25 -6.09 -2.46
N ALA A 35 1.43 -5.20 -1.48
CA ALA A 35 1.12 -5.41 -0.07
C ALA A 35 -0.39 -5.29 0.23
N HIS A 36 -1.23 -6.00 -0.52
CA HIS A 36 -2.63 -6.19 -0.16
C HIS A 36 -2.77 -7.11 1.07
N GLN A 37 -3.98 -7.22 1.62
CA GLN A 37 -4.22 -7.96 2.86
C GLN A 37 -3.70 -9.41 2.81
N GLN A 38 -3.96 -10.15 1.72
CA GLN A 38 -3.52 -11.54 1.61
C GLN A 38 -1.98 -11.71 1.57
N ASN A 39 -1.22 -10.71 1.10
CA ASN A 39 0.25 -10.74 1.06
C ASN A 39 0.90 -10.10 2.29
N THR A 40 0.10 -9.62 3.25
CA THR A 40 0.57 -8.97 4.47
C THR A 40 0.32 -9.86 5.68
N LEU A 41 1.39 -10.34 6.31
CA LEU A 41 1.33 -11.10 7.56
C LEU A 41 1.72 -10.18 8.71
N VAL A 42 0.79 -9.95 9.65
CA VAL A 42 1.05 -9.14 10.84
C VAL A 42 1.67 -10.01 11.93
N LEU A 43 2.84 -9.62 12.40
CA LEU A 43 3.46 -10.24 13.57
C LEU A 43 2.93 -9.55 14.82
N LEU A 44 2.37 -10.34 15.73
CA LEU A 44 1.89 -9.86 17.02
C LEU A 44 2.91 -10.19 18.11
N ASP A 45 3.07 -9.28 19.07
CA ASP A 45 3.79 -9.56 20.32
C ASP A 45 2.94 -10.45 21.26
N ALA A 46 3.48 -10.75 22.44
CA ALA A 46 2.83 -11.61 23.43
C ALA A 46 1.48 -11.05 23.94
N ASP A 47 1.28 -9.72 23.84
CA ASP A 47 0.07 -9.03 24.28
C ASP A 47 -0.92 -8.80 23.11
N GLY A 48 -0.59 -9.26 21.90
CA GLY A 48 -1.45 -9.15 20.72
C GLY A 48 -1.32 -7.84 19.94
N TRP A 49 -0.28 -7.03 20.20
CA TRP A 49 -0.05 -5.79 19.45
C TRP A 49 0.77 -6.03 18.19
N PRO A 50 0.53 -5.26 17.10
CA PRO A 50 1.39 -5.31 15.93
C PRO A 50 2.82 -4.91 16.31
N ALA A 51 3.76 -5.81 16.09
CA ALA A 51 5.18 -5.62 16.37
C ALA A 51 6.05 -5.75 15.11
N GLY A 52 5.45 -6.14 13.98
CA GLY A 52 6.14 -6.21 12.69
C GLY A 52 5.22 -6.70 11.58
N GLY A 53 5.73 -6.63 10.34
CA GLY A 53 5.10 -7.22 9.17
C GLY A 53 6.05 -8.19 8.48
N ARG A 54 5.50 -9.26 7.91
CA ARG A 54 6.16 -10.05 6.86
C ARG A 54 5.35 -9.93 5.59
N TYR A 55 6.07 -9.71 4.50
CA TYR A 55 5.52 -9.77 3.17
C TYR A 55 5.73 -11.18 2.59
N ARG A 56 4.74 -11.69 1.85
CA ARG A 56 4.83 -12.94 1.09
C ARG A 56 4.40 -12.71 -0.34
N ASP A 57 4.67 -13.71 -1.19
CA ASP A 57 4.52 -13.68 -2.65
C ASP A 57 5.67 -12.97 -3.36
N ASN A 58 6.49 -13.73 -4.09
CA ASN A 58 7.65 -13.22 -4.81
C ASN A 58 7.35 -12.94 -6.30
N GLN A 59 6.06 -12.97 -6.68
CA GLN A 59 5.61 -12.55 -8.01
C GLN A 59 4.97 -11.15 -8.00
N GLY A 60 4.49 -10.68 -6.84
CA GLY A 60 3.76 -9.42 -6.68
C GLY A 60 4.62 -8.23 -6.21
N TYR A 61 5.62 -7.79 -6.96
CA TYR A 61 6.28 -6.50 -6.68
C TYR A 61 6.77 -5.83 -7.95
N TYR A 62 7.05 -4.54 -7.85
CA TYR A 62 7.48 -3.71 -8.97
C TYR A 62 8.79 -3.01 -8.63
N PHE A 63 9.67 -2.92 -9.63
CA PHE A 63 10.82 -2.04 -9.61
C PHE A 63 10.49 -0.77 -10.40
N ARG A 64 10.78 0.38 -9.81
CA ARG A 64 10.63 1.66 -10.50
C ARG A 64 11.71 1.82 -11.55
N GLU A 65 11.30 2.17 -12.77
CA GLU A 65 12.23 2.44 -13.88
C GLU A 65 13.25 3.52 -13.50
N SER A 66 12.84 4.56 -12.77
CA SER A 66 13.73 5.63 -12.31
C SER A 66 14.87 5.15 -11.39
N ARG A 67 14.75 3.95 -10.80
CA ARG A 67 15.72 3.35 -9.87
C ARG A 67 16.53 2.21 -10.49
N ARG A 68 16.37 1.95 -11.79
CA ARG A 68 17.05 0.83 -12.50
C ARG A 68 18.55 0.80 -12.27
N THR A 69 19.24 1.92 -12.49
CA THR A 69 20.70 2.00 -12.35
C THR A 69 21.16 1.67 -10.93
N GLU A 70 20.46 2.19 -9.91
CA GLU A 70 20.79 1.93 -8.51
C GLU A 70 20.55 0.45 -8.12
N LEU A 71 19.47 -0.14 -8.63
CA LEU A 71 19.12 -1.54 -8.40
C LEU A 71 20.08 -2.50 -9.10
N ASP A 72 20.44 -2.24 -10.35
CA ASP A 72 21.40 -3.06 -11.11
C ASP A 72 22.80 -3.00 -10.47
N ALA A 73 23.21 -1.85 -9.94
CA ALA A 73 24.47 -1.75 -9.20
C ALA A 73 24.50 -2.59 -7.91
N ARG A 74 23.35 -2.84 -7.28
CA ARG A 74 23.23 -3.69 -6.08
C ARG A 74 23.11 -5.17 -6.40
N LEU A 75 22.39 -5.49 -7.47
CA LEU A 75 22.20 -6.85 -7.96
C LEU A 75 22.25 -6.85 -9.49
N PRO A 76 23.43 -7.06 -10.10
CA PRO A 76 23.57 -7.04 -11.55
C PRO A 76 22.64 -8.05 -12.23
N GLY A 77 21.91 -7.61 -13.24
CA GLY A 77 20.94 -8.45 -13.96
C GLY A 77 19.59 -8.62 -13.24
N ILE A 78 19.33 -7.84 -12.18
CA ILE A 78 18.01 -7.77 -11.55
C ILE A 78 16.94 -7.42 -12.59
N GLY A 79 15.83 -8.16 -12.60
CA GLY A 79 14.76 -7.97 -13.58
C GLY A 79 15.09 -8.41 -15.01
N ALA A 80 16.26 -9.01 -15.30
CA ALA A 80 16.56 -9.51 -16.65
C ALA A 80 15.70 -10.72 -17.05
N HIS A 81 15.20 -11.46 -16.06
CA HIS A 81 14.37 -12.65 -16.23
C HIS A 81 12.90 -12.42 -15.82
N SER A 82 12.53 -11.17 -15.51
CA SER A 82 11.19 -10.83 -15.06
C SER A 82 10.78 -9.44 -15.55
N ASP A 83 9.54 -9.28 -16.01
CA ASP A 83 8.99 -7.98 -16.46
C ASP A 83 8.59 -7.10 -15.26
N THR A 84 9.47 -7.00 -14.26
CA THR A 84 9.22 -6.37 -12.95
C THR A 84 9.47 -4.86 -12.96
N PHE A 85 10.26 -4.37 -13.91
CA PHE A 85 10.47 -2.92 -14.08
C PHE A 85 9.28 -2.30 -14.78
N VAL A 86 8.70 -1.28 -14.15
CA VAL A 86 7.57 -0.52 -14.67
C VAL A 86 7.82 0.97 -14.55
N ALA A 87 7.14 1.75 -15.39
CA ALA A 87 7.13 3.20 -15.26
C ALA A 87 6.67 3.61 -13.84
N ASP A 88 7.28 4.65 -13.29
CA ASP A 88 7.02 5.09 -11.92
C ASP A 88 5.54 5.40 -11.66
N GLU A 89 4.83 5.92 -12.67
CA GLU A 89 3.41 6.24 -12.59
C GLU A 89 2.54 4.97 -12.48
N VAL A 90 2.96 3.89 -13.14
CA VAL A 90 2.30 2.57 -13.01
C VAL A 90 2.55 2.02 -11.61
N ALA A 91 3.79 2.09 -11.13
CA ALA A 91 4.11 1.68 -9.75
C ALA A 91 3.30 2.48 -8.73
N ASP A 92 3.19 3.81 -8.88
CA ASP A 92 2.37 4.67 -8.01
C ASP A 92 0.91 4.23 -8.00
N GLU A 93 0.30 4.01 -9.18
CA GLU A 93 -1.10 3.59 -9.29
C GLU A 93 -1.34 2.24 -8.60
N ARG A 94 -0.51 1.23 -8.91
CA ARG A 94 -0.63 -0.13 -8.36
C ARG A 94 -0.36 -0.13 -6.86
N PHE A 95 0.66 0.58 -6.41
CA PHE A 95 1.05 0.62 -5.01
C PHE A 95 0.01 1.35 -4.15
N ALA A 96 -0.55 2.46 -4.64
CA ALA A 96 -1.67 3.14 -3.99
C ALA A 96 -2.88 2.22 -3.83
N TYR A 97 -3.23 1.46 -4.87
CA TYR A 97 -4.31 0.49 -4.78
C TYR A 97 -4.02 -0.60 -3.73
N TYR A 98 -2.87 -1.26 -3.81
CA TYR A 98 -2.58 -2.42 -2.94
C TYR A 98 -2.40 -2.03 -1.47
N LEU A 99 -1.63 -0.98 -1.19
CA LEU A 99 -1.31 -0.58 0.18
C LEU A 99 -2.42 0.26 0.82
N ALA A 100 -3.04 1.19 0.09
CA ALA A 100 -4.09 2.03 0.68
C ALA A 100 -5.46 1.37 0.55
N VAL A 101 -5.92 1.13 -0.69
CA VAL A 101 -7.31 0.70 -0.95
C VAL A 101 -7.53 -0.75 -0.50
N ASN A 102 -6.68 -1.67 -0.93
CA ASN A 102 -6.80 -3.11 -0.68
C ASN A 102 -6.05 -3.57 0.58
N ASN A 103 -5.71 -2.62 1.46
CA ASN A 103 -5.10 -2.94 2.76
C ASN A 103 -5.59 -1.98 3.85
N VAL A 104 -5.05 -0.76 3.94
CA VAL A 104 -5.32 0.13 5.09
C VAL A 104 -6.80 0.51 5.17
N PHE A 105 -7.45 0.88 4.06
CA PHE A 105 -8.89 1.19 4.07
C PHE A 105 -9.75 -0.03 4.37
N GLY A 106 -9.36 -1.22 3.90
CA GLY A 106 -10.03 -2.47 4.28
C GLY A 106 -9.98 -2.71 5.78
N LEU A 107 -8.85 -2.41 6.43
CA LEU A 107 -8.70 -2.52 7.88
C LEU A 107 -9.54 -1.47 8.63
N ILE A 108 -9.55 -0.21 8.17
CA ILE A 108 -10.41 0.85 8.73
C ILE A 108 -11.88 0.44 8.66
N GLY A 109 -12.36 -0.02 7.51
CA GLY A 109 -13.73 -0.47 7.33
C GLY A 109 -14.08 -1.68 8.19
N ALA A 110 -13.13 -2.61 8.40
CA ALA A 110 -13.34 -3.73 9.32
C ALA A 110 -13.52 -3.28 10.77
N PHE A 111 -12.72 -2.31 11.22
CA PHE A 111 -12.85 -1.74 12.58
C PHE A 111 -14.18 -1.00 12.75
N GLY A 112 -14.57 -0.19 11.75
CA GLY A 112 -15.84 0.53 11.73
C GLY A 112 -17.06 -0.38 11.74
N ALA A 113 -17.09 -1.38 10.85
CA ALA A 113 -18.19 -2.33 10.73
C ALA A 113 -18.42 -3.17 12.01
N GLN A 114 -17.37 -3.38 12.80
CA GLN A 114 -17.45 -4.09 14.09
C GLN A 114 -17.67 -3.15 15.29
N GLY A 115 -17.79 -1.84 15.07
CA GLY A 115 -17.96 -0.85 16.13
C GLY A 115 -16.74 -0.73 17.07
N LEU A 116 -15.55 -1.15 16.61
CA LEU A 116 -14.33 -1.12 17.42
C LEU A 116 -13.74 0.28 17.50
N ALA A 117 -13.84 1.07 16.43
CA ALA A 117 -13.44 2.47 16.38
C ALA A 117 -14.23 3.20 15.28
N ASP A 118 -14.37 4.52 15.41
CA ASP A 118 -14.98 5.37 14.39
C ASP A 118 -14.06 5.44 13.15
N GLU A 119 -14.62 5.19 11.96
CA GLU A 119 -13.84 5.22 10.71
C GLU A 119 -13.22 6.59 10.44
N ARG A 120 -13.92 7.68 10.76
CA ARG A 120 -13.41 9.05 10.57
C ARG A 120 -12.20 9.31 11.46
N LEU A 121 -12.20 8.76 12.67
CA LEU A 121 -11.04 8.83 13.56
C LEU A 121 -9.84 8.08 12.94
N LEU A 122 -10.05 6.85 12.48
CA LEU A 122 -8.97 6.06 11.89
C LEU A 122 -8.45 6.65 10.57
N LEU A 123 -9.33 7.24 9.74
CA LEU A 123 -8.96 8.00 8.54
C LEU A 123 -8.12 9.22 8.92
N ALA A 124 -8.50 9.97 9.97
CA ALA A 124 -7.71 11.10 10.45
C ALA A 124 -6.34 10.67 10.98
N VAL A 125 -6.26 9.54 11.69
CA VAL A 125 -5.01 8.92 12.13
C VAL A 125 -4.13 8.56 10.94
N PHE A 126 -4.69 7.91 9.92
CA PHE A 126 -3.94 7.55 8.73
C PHE A 126 -3.46 8.78 7.97
N ARG A 127 -4.31 9.81 7.82
CA ARG A 127 -3.93 11.09 7.20
C ARG A 127 -2.76 11.75 7.93
N ARG A 128 -2.79 11.76 9.26
CA ARG A 128 -1.70 12.31 10.09
C ARG A 128 -0.40 11.52 9.88
N PHE A 129 -0.47 10.19 9.95
CA PHE A 129 0.68 9.32 9.72
C PHE A 129 1.33 9.57 8.34
N LEU A 130 0.53 9.70 7.28
CA LEU A 130 1.03 10.03 5.94
C LEU A 130 1.67 11.43 5.92
N GLY A 131 1.06 12.42 6.59
CA GLY A 131 1.59 13.78 6.66
C GLY A 131 2.95 13.86 7.36
N GLU A 132 3.13 13.09 8.43
CA GLU A 132 4.42 12.95 9.12
C GLU A 132 5.50 12.33 8.22
N LEU A 133 5.13 11.35 7.38
CA LEU A 133 6.06 10.75 6.39
C LEU A 133 6.38 11.68 5.22
N ALA A 134 5.43 12.52 4.80
CA ALA A 134 5.62 13.48 3.72
C ALA A 134 6.47 14.71 4.14
N SER A 135 6.42 15.10 5.41
CA SER A 135 7.03 16.34 5.93
C SER A 135 8.40 16.12 6.60
N GLY A 136 8.88 14.86 6.68
CA GLY A 136 10.12 14.51 7.37
C GLY A 136 11.40 15.01 6.67
N PRO A 137 12.52 15.17 7.43
CA PRO A 137 13.80 15.72 6.93
C PRO A 137 14.49 14.87 5.84
N ALA A 138 14.06 13.62 5.70
CA ALA A 138 14.18 12.84 4.47
C ALA A 138 12.75 12.36 4.16
N PRO A 139 12.24 12.47 2.91
CA PRO A 139 10.92 11.99 2.54
C PRO A 139 10.89 10.45 2.63
N GLY A 140 10.77 9.94 3.85
CA GLY A 140 10.98 8.54 4.17
C GLY A 140 9.89 7.61 3.66
N GLY A 141 8.81 8.16 3.11
CA GLY A 141 7.73 7.41 2.47
C GLY A 141 7.62 7.58 0.95
N GLY A 142 8.52 8.34 0.30
CA GLY A 142 8.54 8.46 -1.16
C GLY A 142 7.36 9.26 -1.72
N ARG A 143 6.98 8.98 -2.98
CA ARG A 143 5.92 9.70 -3.71
C ARG A 143 4.51 9.40 -3.18
N LEU A 144 4.30 8.20 -2.64
CA LEU A 144 2.96 7.68 -2.33
C LEU A 144 2.22 8.47 -1.21
N PRO A 145 2.84 8.85 -0.07
CA PRO A 145 2.14 9.59 0.97
C PRO A 145 1.59 10.93 0.47
N ALA A 146 2.38 11.71 -0.27
CA ALA A 146 1.91 12.96 -0.87
C ALA A 146 0.78 12.70 -1.87
N HIS A 147 0.93 11.69 -2.75
CA HIS A 147 -0.12 11.31 -3.70
C HIS A 147 -1.45 10.98 -3.00
N LEU A 148 -1.43 10.18 -1.93
CA LEU A 148 -2.62 9.81 -1.16
C LEU A 148 -3.26 11.00 -0.42
N LEU A 149 -2.47 12.00 -0.02
CA LEU A 149 -2.97 13.20 0.66
C LEU A 149 -3.54 14.23 -0.32
N ASP A 150 -2.91 14.38 -1.50
CA ASP A 150 -3.19 15.46 -2.44
C ASP A 150 -4.19 15.09 -3.52
N SER A 151 -4.33 13.80 -3.84
CA SER A 151 -5.26 13.36 -4.88
C SER A 151 -6.72 13.40 -4.39
N PRO A 152 -7.66 13.99 -5.13
CA PRO A 152 -9.09 13.93 -4.79
C PRO A 152 -9.71 12.55 -5.05
N VAL A 153 -9.04 11.73 -5.86
CA VAL A 153 -9.54 10.44 -6.31
C VAL A 153 -8.46 9.38 -6.29
N LEU A 154 -8.85 8.11 -6.19
CA LEU A 154 -7.93 6.98 -6.22
C LEU A 154 -8.33 6.00 -7.31
N ARG A 155 -7.33 5.36 -7.90
CA ARG A 155 -7.52 4.28 -8.87
C ARG A 155 -7.71 2.98 -8.10
N CYS A 156 -8.80 2.28 -8.40
CA CYS A 156 -9.22 1.07 -7.70
C CYS A 156 -9.49 -0.04 -8.71
N LYS A 157 -8.89 -1.21 -8.47
CA LYS A 157 -9.11 -2.39 -9.33
C LYS A 157 -10.57 -2.83 -9.22
N ALA A 158 -11.24 -2.89 -10.36
CA ALA A 158 -12.62 -3.33 -10.47
C ALA A 158 -12.65 -4.82 -10.82
N ASN A 159 -12.49 -5.68 -9.81
CA ASN A 159 -12.43 -7.13 -10.01
C ASN A 159 -13.67 -7.68 -10.74
N LEU A 160 -14.87 -7.20 -10.39
CA LEU A 160 -16.12 -7.64 -11.03
C LEU A 160 -16.18 -7.24 -12.51
N LEU A 161 -15.84 -5.99 -12.84
CA LEU A 161 -15.80 -5.52 -14.23
C LEU A 161 -14.72 -6.26 -15.02
N THR A 162 -13.53 -6.44 -14.44
CA THR A 162 -12.44 -7.21 -15.05
C THR A 162 -12.90 -8.60 -15.47
N ARG A 163 -13.62 -9.31 -14.59
CA ARG A 163 -14.20 -10.62 -14.92
C ARG A 163 -15.32 -10.54 -15.95
N LEU A 164 -16.17 -9.52 -15.89
CA LEU A 164 -17.21 -9.31 -16.91
C LEU A 164 -16.63 -9.07 -18.31
N HIS A 165 -15.46 -8.43 -18.40
CA HIS A 165 -14.73 -8.21 -19.65
C HIS A 165 -13.93 -9.43 -20.12
N GLY A 166 -13.94 -10.54 -19.38
CA GLY A 166 -13.22 -11.76 -19.74
C GLY A 166 -11.70 -11.63 -19.71
N LEU A 167 -11.16 -10.64 -18.99
CA LEU A 167 -9.72 -10.45 -18.87
C LEU A 167 -9.11 -11.52 -17.95
N ASP A 168 -8.00 -12.10 -18.40
CA ASP A 168 -7.16 -13.00 -17.60
C ASP A 168 -5.94 -12.23 -17.09
N GLU A 169 -5.87 -12.06 -15.78
CA GLU A 169 -4.80 -11.33 -15.11
C GLU A 169 -3.45 -12.07 -15.12
N LEU A 170 -3.42 -13.32 -15.62
CA LEU A 170 -2.20 -14.10 -15.82
C LEU A 170 -1.66 -13.99 -17.25
N VAL A 171 -2.37 -13.30 -18.16
CA VAL A 171 -2.03 -13.23 -19.58
C VAL A 171 -2.08 -11.79 -20.08
N GLY A 172 -0.91 -11.22 -20.38
CA GLY A 172 -0.77 -9.93 -21.03
C GLY A 172 0.01 -8.89 -20.22
N PRO A 173 0.18 -7.68 -20.77
CA PRO A 173 0.92 -6.61 -20.09
C PRO A 173 0.23 -6.13 -18.79
N VAL A 174 1.02 -5.86 -17.75
CA VAL A 174 0.56 -5.46 -16.40
C VAL A 174 -0.36 -4.23 -16.39
N ASP A 175 -0.22 -3.36 -17.39
CA ASP A 175 -1.02 -2.14 -17.54
C ASP A 175 -2.47 -2.40 -17.99
N THR A 176 -2.71 -3.50 -18.71
CA THR A 176 -3.98 -3.79 -19.41
C THR A 176 -4.70 -5.04 -18.89
N GLN A 177 -4.06 -5.80 -18.00
CA GLN A 177 -4.60 -7.06 -17.46
C GLN A 177 -5.85 -6.88 -16.57
N SER A 178 -6.16 -5.67 -16.11
CA SER A 178 -7.30 -5.43 -15.22
C SER A 178 -7.97 -4.08 -15.46
N VAL A 179 -9.28 -4.04 -15.25
CA VAL A 179 -10.05 -2.80 -15.31
C VAL A 179 -9.89 -2.04 -13.99
N TYR A 180 -9.53 -0.76 -14.08
CA TYR A 180 -9.46 0.14 -12.93
C TYR A 180 -10.50 1.26 -13.07
N VAL A 181 -11.23 1.50 -12.00
CA VAL A 181 -12.19 2.61 -11.86
C VAL A 181 -11.62 3.67 -10.93
N THR A 182 -12.26 4.84 -10.95
CA THR A 182 -11.89 5.97 -10.10
C THR A 182 -12.88 6.07 -8.95
N ILE A 183 -12.38 6.11 -7.71
CA ILE A 183 -13.18 6.29 -6.50
C ILE A 183 -12.82 7.62 -5.82
N ALA A 184 -13.76 8.19 -5.05
CA ALA A 184 -13.46 9.34 -4.20
C ALA A 184 -12.42 8.95 -3.13
N ASN A 185 -11.45 9.82 -2.87
CA ASN A 185 -10.42 9.56 -1.86
C ASN A 185 -10.98 9.80 -0.43
N PRO A 186 -11.08 8.78 0.44
CA PRO A 186 -11.61 8.94 1.80
C PRO A 186 -10.79 9.89 2.68
N LEU A 187 -9.53 10.17 2.34
CA LEU A 187 -8.65 11.09 3.09
C LEU A 187 -8.97 12.57 2.83
N ARG A 188 -9.88 12.87 1.90
CA ARG A 188 -10.30 14.22 1.49
C ARG A 188 -11.66 14.64 2.02
N ALA A 189 -12.37 13.72 2.69
CA ALA A 189 -13.67 13.95 3.29
C ALA A 189 -13.56 14.66 4.65
#